data_AF-A0A644ZGX0-F1
#
_entry.id   AF-A0A644ZGX0-F1
#
_cell.length_a   1.000
_cell.length_b   1.000
_cell.length_c   1.000
_cell.angle_alpha   90.00
_cell.angle_beta   90.00
_cell.angle_gamma   90.00
#
_symmetry.space_group_name_H-M   'P 1'
#
loop_
_entity.id
_entity.type
_entity.pdbx_description
1 polymer ?
#
loop_
_entity_poly.entity_id
_entity_poly.type
_entity_poly.pdbx_seq_one_letter_code
_entity_poly.pdbx_strand_id
1 'polypeptide(L)' 'MYKEWLTCSGYVPRNSYPFEVYRNNPDADENHIIEVDIYVPIEPIIF' A
#
# COMPACT_ATOMS: atom_id res chain seq x y z
N MET A 1 -1.26 -6.40 -5.98
CA MET A 1 -1.03 -5.98 -4.58
C MET A 1 -1.99 -6.66 -3.60
N TYR A 2 -3.24 -6.20 -3.43
CA TYR A 2 -4.14 -6.71 -2.37
C TYR A 2 -4.55 -8.17 -2.48
N LYS A 3 -4.69 -8.72 -3.70
CA LYS A 3 -5.11 -10.10 -3.89
C LYS A 3 -3.91 -11.05 -3.82
N GLU A 4 -2.97 -10.99 -4.76
CA GLU A 4 -1.86 -11.94 -4.84
C GLU A 4 -0.81 -11.81 -3.73
N TRP A 5 -0.41 -10.59 -3.36
CA TRP A 5 0.70 -10.42 -2.40
C TRP A 5 0.21 -10.61 -0.98
N LEU A 6 -0.98 -10.11 -0.66
CA LEU A 6 -1.53 -10.21 0.69
C LEU A 6 -1.94 -11.64 1.04
N THR A 7 -2.66 -12.33 0.15
CA THR A 7 -3.13 -13.70 0.44
C THR A 7 -1.99 -14.71 0.61
N CYS A 8 -0.84 -14.50 -0.01
CA CYS A 8 0.35 -15.33 0.16
C CYS A 8 1.23 -14.93 1.36
N SER A 9 0.93 -13.83 2.06
CA SER A 9 1.79 -13.27 3.11
C SER A 9 1.51 -13.78 4.52
N GLY A 10 0.40 -14.50 4.74
CA GLY A 10 -0.04 -14.91 6.08
C GLY A 10 -0.75 -13.81 6.87
N TYR A 11 -1.12 -12.70 6.22
CA TYR A 11 -1.85 -11.58 6.81
C TYR A 11 -3.15 -11.32 6.05
N VAL A 12 -4.14 -10.77 6.75
CA VAL A 12 -5.41 -10.30 6.17
C VAL A 12 -5.57 -8.80 6.39
N PRO A 13 -6.31 -8.08 5.52
CA PRO A 13 -6.62 -6.68 5.77
C PRO A 13 -7.44 -6.53 7.05
N ARG A 14 -7.00 -5.64 7.92
CA ARG A 14 -7.77 -5.26 9.12
C ARG A 14 -8.83 -4.23 8.74
N ASN A 15 -9.96 -4.23 9.45
CA ASN A 15 -11.00 -3.20 9.30
C ASN A 15 -10.54 -1.84 9.88
N SER A 16 -9.63 -1.18 9.17
CA SER A 16 -9.08 0.14 9.47
C SER A 16 -8.80 0.86 8.14
N TYR A 17 -8.53 2.16 8.21
CA TYR A 17 -8.38 2.98 7.02
C TYR A 17 -6.97 2.85 6.42
N PRO A 18 -6.84 2.43 5.15
CA PRO A 18 -5.59 2.58 4.41
C PRO A 18 -5.37 4.05 4.07
N PHE A 19 -4.13 4.41 3.80
CA PHE A 19 -3.77 5.75 3.34
C PHE A 19 -2.56 5.70 2.40
N GLU A 20 -2.40 6.77 1.64
CA GLU A 20 -1.37 6.92 0.62
C GLU A 20 -0.52 8.14 0.92
N VAL A 21 0.79 8.02 0.72
CA VAL A 21 1.74 9.13 0.90
C VAL A 21 2.44 9.38 -0.43
N TYR A 22 2.15 10.54 -1.01
CA TYR A 22 2.78 11.03 -2.23
C TYR A 22 4.15 11.62 -1.88
N ARG A 23 5.21 11.01 -2.40
CA ARG A 23 6.58 11.31 -1.99
C ARG A 23 7.23 12.43 -2.78
N ASN A 24 6.72 12.70 -3.98
CA ASN A 24 7.26 13.70 -4.88
C ASN A 24 6.14 14.55 -5.50
N ASN A 25 6.53 15.72 -6.00
CA ASN A 25 5.66 16.53 -6.85
C ASN A 25 5.84 16.07 -8.31
N PRO A 26 4.82 15.47 -8.94
CA PRO A 26 4.94 14.99 -10.32
C PRO A 26 5.17 16.10 -11.33
N ASP A 27 4.74 17.33 -11.05
CA ASP A 27 4.96 18.49 -11.94
C ASP A 27 6.40 19.00 -11.89
N ALA A 28 7.18 18.59 -10.89
CA ALA A 28 8.59 18.93 -10.74
C ALA A 28 9.53 17.79 -11.18
N ASP A 29 8.98 16.61 -11.50
CA ASP A 29 9.73 15.45 -11.98
C ASP A 29 9.78 15.44 -13.51
N GLU A 30 10.97 15.29 -14.09
CA GLU A 30 11.15 15.32 -15.55
C GLU A 30 10.39 14.19 -16.26
N ASN A 31 10.21 13.06 -15.58
CA ASN A 31 9.51 11.89 -16.10
C ASN A 31 8.02 11.89 -15.74
N HIS A 32 7.55 12.87 -14.96
CA HIS A 32 6.19 12.97 -14.44
C HIS A 32 5.73 11.69 -13.72
N ILE A 33 6.68 11.02 -13.06
CA ILE A 33 6.39 9.80 -12.32
C ILE A 33 5.85 10.19 -10.95
N ILE A 34 4.75 9.57 -10.52
CA ILE A 34 4.20 9.71 -9.18
C ILE A 34 4.75 8.58 -8.31
N GLU A 35 5.56 8.93 -7.32
CA GLU A 35 6.01 8.02 -6.28
C GLU A 35 5.02 8.06 -5.11
N VAL A 36 4.41 6.90 -4.82
CA VAL A 36 3.41 6.78 -3.77
C VAL A 36 3.69 5.55 -2.89
N ASP A 37 3.71 5.77 -1.58
CA ASP A 37 3.72 4.71 -0.58
C ASP A 37 2.27 4.41 -0.15
N ILE A 38 1.83 3.17 -0.35
CA ILE A 38 0.47 2.73 0.02
C ILE A 38 0.54 1.91 1.31
N TYR A 39 -0.10 2.41 2.36
CA TYR A 39 -0.13 1.77 3.67
C TYR A 39 -1.46 1.04 3.87
N VAL A 40 -1.37 -0.28 4.04
CA VAL A 40 -2.53 -1.16 4.25
C VAL A 40 -2.49 -1.71 5.66
N PRO A 41 -3.51 -1.44 6.50
CA PRO A 41 -3.58 -2.04 7.82
C PRO A 41 -3.87 -3.54 7.71
N ILE A 42 -3.06 -4.35 8.38
CA ILE A 42 -3.12 -5.81 8.33
C ILE A 42 -3.13 -6.42 9.74
N GLU A 43 -3.61 -7.65 9.84
CA GLU A 43 -3.55 -8.47 11.04
C GLU A 43 -3.12 -9.92 10.67
N PRO A 44 -2.41 -10.62 11.58
CA PRO A 44 -1.94 -11.97 11.31
C PRO A 44 -3.12 -12.95 11.25
N ILE A 45 -3.02 -13.96 10.37
CA ILE A 45 -3.95 -15.08 10.37
C ILE A 45 -3.64 -15.95 11.59
N ILE A 46 -4.53 -15.98 12.57
CA ILE A 46 -4.43 -16.86 13.74
C ILE A 46 -5.25 -18.12 13.43
N PHE A 47 -4.60 -19.27 13.42
CA PHE A 47 -5.23 -20.60 13.28
C PHE A 47 -5.63 -21.17 14.63
#